data_AF-A0A7C4ZIR8-F1
#
_entry.id   AF-A0A7C4ZIR8-F1
#
_cell.length_a   1.000
_cell.length_b   1.000
_cell.length_c   1.000
_cell.angle_alpha   90.00
_cell.angle_beta   90.00
_cell.angle_gamma   90.00
#
_symmetry.space_group_name_H-M   'P 1'
#
loop_
_entity.id
_entity.type
_entity.pdbx_description
1 polymer ?
#
loop_
_entity_poly.entity_id
_entity_poly.type
_entity_poly.pdbx_seq_one_letter_code
_entity_poly.pdbx_strand_id
1 'polypeptide(L)' 'KGGLSYGATDDYGYEAVDGRVHIHDWHATILHLLGLDHEKLTYRYAGRDMRLTDVKGNVVKEVVA' A
#
# COMPACT_ATOMS: atom_id res chain seq x y z
N LYS A 1 19.90 -6.98 -7.21
CA LYS A 1 19.29 -7.09 -5.87
C LYS A 1 18.31 -8.25 -5.93
N GLY A 2 18.37 -9.19 -4.98
CA GLY A 2 17.47 -10.35 -4.95
C GLY A 2 16.02 -9.97 -4.66
N GLY A 3 15.10 -10.94 -4.73
CA GLY A 3 13.74 -10.76 -4.27
C GLY A 3 13.67 -10.49 -2.76
N LEU A 4 12.62 -9.79 -2.33
CA LEU A 4 12.28 -9.56 -0.93
C LEU A 4 11.03 -10.37 -0.59
N SER A 5 11.05 -11.07 0.56
CA SER A 5 9.86 -11.64 1.18
C SER A 5 9.64 -10.90 2.51
N TYR A 6 8.39 -10.50 2.78
CA TYR A 6 8.04 -9.67 3.93
C TYR A 6 6.73 -10.17 4.57
N GLY A 7 6.73 -10.26 5.90
CA GLY A 7 5.60 -10.73 6.70
C GLY A 7 5.42 -12.26 6.67
N ALA A 8 4.37 -12.72 7.35
CA ALA A 8 3.99 -14.13 7.41
C ALA A 8 2.48 -14.30 7.63
N THR A 9 1.96 -15.44 7.19
CA THR A 9 0.58 -15.88 7.47
C THR A 9 0.55 -16.88 8.62
N ASP A 10 -0.64 -17.15 9.16
CA ASP A 10 -0.84 -18.26 10.10
C ASP A 10 -0.48 -19.62 9.47
N ASP A 11 -0.46 -20.66 10.30
CA ASP A 11 -0.09 -22.03 9.92
C ASP A 11 -0.97 -22.63 8.81
N TYR A 12 -2.16 -22.06 8.58
CA TYR A 12 -3.12 -22.49 7.57
C TYR A 12 -3.16 -21.57 6.34
N GLY A 13 -2.45 -20.43 6.37
CA GLY A 13 -2.43 -19.42 5.32
C GLY A 13 -3.68 -18.53 5.24
N TYR A 14 -4.53 -18.47 6.28
CA TYR A 14 -5.79 -17.72 6.22
C TYR A 14 -5.62 -16.24 6.56
N GLU A 15 -4.89 -15.93 7.62
CA GLU A 15 -4.67 -14.56 8.05
C GLU A 15 -3.19 -14.19 8.02
N ALA A 16 -2.89 -12.95 7.66
CA ALA A 16 -1.57 -12.37 7.91
C ALA A 16 -1.38 -12.25 9.43
N VAL A 17 -0.30 -12.79 9.99
CA VAL A 17 0.01 -12.72 11.43
C VAL A 17 1.22 -11.83 11.71
N ASP A 18 2.08 -11.64 10.72
CA ASP A 18 3.24 -10.74 10.77
C ASP A 18 3.32 -9.88 9.52
N GLY A 19 3.87 -8.67 9.65
CA GLY A 19 4.05 -7.73 8.54
C GLY A 19 2.74 -7.38 7.82
N ARG A 20 1.63 -7.24 8.55
CA ARG A 20 0.31 -6.92 7.97
C ARG A 20 0.36 -5.60 7.18
N VAL A 21 0.00 -5.65 5.91
CA VAL A 21 -0.10 -4.48 5.03
C VAL A 21 -1.53 -4.33 4.55
N HIS A 22 -2.13 -3.17 4.76
CA HIS A 22 -3.44 -2.87 4.20
C HIS A 22 -3.31 -2.55 2.69
N ILE A 23 -4.35 -2.84 1.91
CA ILE A 23 -4.32 -2.63 0.44
C ILE A 23 -4.05 -1.16 0.06
N HIS A 24 -4.47 -0.20 0.88
CA HIS A 24 -4.16 1.22 0.68
C HIS A 24 -2.67 1.53 0.88
N ASP A 25 -2.04 0.93 1.88
CA ASP A 25 -0.59 1.12 2.15
C ASP A 25 0.24 0.45 1.04
N TRP A 26 -0.22 -0.70 0.55
CA TRP A 26 0.37 -1.38 -0.61
C TRP A 26 0.35 -0.50 -1.86
N HIS A 27 -0.82 0.04 -2.22
CA HIS A 27 -0.93 0.95 -3.37
C HIS A 27 -0.14 2.25 -3.18
N ALA A 28 -0.15 2.84 -1.98
CA ALA A 28 0.67 4.01 -1.66
C ALA A 28 2.16 3.73 -1.90
N THR A 29 2.64 2.55 -1.48
CA THR A 29 4.03 2.12 -1.63
C THR A 29 4.42 1.91 -3.10
N ILE A 30 3.56 1.25 -3.90
CA ILE A 30 3.81 1.10 -5.35
C ILE A 30 3.93 2.47 -6.03
N LEU A 31 2.98 3.37 -5.76
CA LEU A 31 2.99 4.70 -6.37
C LEU A 31 4.22 5.50 -5.95
N HIS A 32 4.61 5.42 -4.68
CA HIS A 32 5.83 6.04 -4.17
C HIS A 32 7.08 5.55 -4.90
N LEU A 33 7.22 4.22 -5.12
CA LEU A 33 8.35 3.63 -5.86
C LEU A 33 8.39 4.06 -7.33
N LEU A 34 7.25 4.44 -7.91
CA LEU A 34 7.15 5.02 -9.25
C LEU A 34 7.43 6.54 -9.27
N GLY A 35 7.77 7.14 -8.12
CA GLY A 35 8.01 8.58 -7.99
C GLY A 35 6.72 9.41 -7.95
N LEU A 36 5.58 8.78 -7.70
CA LEU A 36 4.27 9.45 -7.62
C LEU A 36 3.85 9.65 -6.17
N ASP A 37 3.28 10.83 -5.90
CA ASP A 37 2.63 11.13 -4.63
C ASP A 37 1.16 10.73 -4.72
N HIS A 38 0.79 9.62 -4.05
CA HIS A 38 -0.57 9.06 -4.12
C HIS A 38 -1.65 10.03 -3.64
N GLU A 39 -1.30 11.02 -2.80
CA GLU A 39 -2.26 11.99 -2.29
C GLU A 39 -2.62 13.04 -3.34
N LYS A 40 -1.70 13.30 -4.27
CA LYS A 40 -1.91 14.23 -5.40
C LYS A 40 -2.65 13.59 -6.57
N LEU A 41 -2.77 12.26 -6.59
CA LEU A 41 -3.56 11.51 -7.59
C LEU A 41 -5.05 11.50 -7.24
N THR A 42 -5.57 12.66 -6.85
CA THR A 42 -6.95 12.86 -6.40
C THR A 42 -7.73 13.55 -7.50
N TYR A 43 -8.91 13.03 -7.83
CA TYR A 43 -9.83 13.66 -8.77
C TYR A 43 -11.25 13.73 -8.22
N ARG A 44 -11.98 14.80 -8.56
CA ARG A 44 -13.36 15.00 -8.11
C ARG A 44 -14.33 14.24 -9.02
N TYR A 45 -15.12 13.34 -8.44
CA TYR A 45 -16.15 12.57 -9.14
C TYR A 45 -17.39 12.39 -8.26
N ALA A 46 -18.58 12.63 -8.85
CA ALA A 46 -19.86 12.51 -8.14
C ALA A 46 -19.91 13.24 -6.78
N GLY A 47 -19.27 14.42 -6.71
CA GLY A 47 -19.21 15.23 -5.48
C GLY A 47 -18.17 14.79 -4.44
N ARG A 48 -17.41 13.72 -4.68
CA ARG A 48 -16.37 13.22 -3.77
C ARG A 48 -14.98 13.27 -4.39
N ASP A 49 -13.98 13.49 -3.56
CA ASP A 49 -12.59 13.34 -3.95
C ASP A 49 -12.22 11.86 -3.93
N MET A 50 -11.78 11.36 -5.08
CA MET A 50 -11.46 9.97 -5.31
C MET A 50 -9.96 9.82 -5.57
N ARG A 51 -9.33 8.84 -4.91
CA ARG A 51 -7.95 8.41 -5.17
C ARG A 51 -7.82 6.90 -4.90
N LEU A 52 -6.81 6.24 -5.47
CA LEU A 52 -6.61 4.78 -5.35
C LEU A 52 -6.50 4.28 -3.90
N THR A 53 -5.99 5.14 -3.02
CA THR A 53 -5.76 4.87 -1.60
C THR A 53 -6.92 5.34 -0.70
N ASP A 54 -8.01 5.84 -1.30
CA ASP A 54 -9.12 6.49 -0.60
C ASP A 54 -8.59 7.53 0.40
N VAL A 55 -9.23 7.78 1.54
CA VAL A 55 -8.74 8.71 2.58
C VAL A 55 -7.59 8.15 3.45
N LYS A 56 -6.97 7.03 3.06
CA LYS A 56 -5.92 6.32 3.82
C LYS A 56 -4.65 6.17 2.98
N GLY A 57 -3.74 5.29 3.43
CA GLY A 57 -2.52 4.90 2.76
C GLY A 57 -1.28 5.54 3.38
N ASN A 58 -0.35 4.72 3.83
CA ASN A 58 0.99 5.10 4.22
C ASN A 58 2.01 4.27 3.42
N VAL A 59 3.14 4.88 3.06
CA VAL A 59 4.24 4.14 2.43
C VAL A 59 4.84 3.18 3.46
N VAL A 60 4.87 1.89 3.11
CA VAL A 60 5.45 0.81 3.92
C VAL A 60 6.97 0.91 3.80
N LYS A 61 7.62 1.54 4.77
CA LYS A 61 9.06 1.83 4.71
C LYS A 61 9.92 0.58 4.88
N GLU A 62 9.37 -0.46 5.48
CA GLU A 62 10.01 -1.73 5.77
C GLU A 62 10.34 -2.53 4.50
N VAL A 63 9.62 -2.27 3.40
CA VAL A 63 9.81 -2.96 2.10
C VAL A 63 10.46 -2.08 1.03
N VAL A 64 10.74 -0.82 1.35
CA VAL A 64 11.40 0.15 0.46
C VAL A 64 12.88 0.22 0.82
N ALA A 65 13.76 0.20 -0.20
CA ALA A 65 15.22 0.06 -0.05
C ALA A 65 16.00 1.32 -0.45
#